data_AF-A0A6V4C1C9-F1
#
_entry.id   AF-A0A6V4C1C9-F1
#
_cell.length_a   1.000
_cell.length_b   1.000
_cell.length_c   1.000
_cell.angle_alpha   90.00
_cell.angle_beta   90.00
_cell.angle_gamma   90.00
#
_symmetry.space_group_name_H-M   'P 1'
#
loop_
_entity.id
_entity.type
_entity.pdbx_description
1 polymer ?
#
loop_
_entity_poly.entity_id
_entity_poly.type
_entity_poly.pdbx_seq_one_letter_code
_entity_poly.pdbx_strand_id
1 'polypeptide(L)'
;MPIFGQAAPAPDPPLANEPARLVEALGGPLGDVAHDEKALARATALATGSKPAFFSHVLLRQPGCFSWYWTRAWAVVQSGSVVVYPDQAATAPLTSPMKVEDCLCEVGEREECKTDFYCFRLVHAQGSAIFCAYSSKEQILWLQALQKSGVRYEEPSLDIGGVTSIFQHQAKLLSGELVDLSRYAGCVCLVVNVASK
;
A
#
# COMPACT_ATOMS: atom_id res chain seq x y z
N MET A 1 -36.83 -17.90 -23.77
CA MET A 1 -35.96 -18.55 -22.76
C MET A 1 -35.12 -17.46 -22.12
N PRO A 2 -35.36 -17.05 -20.87
CA PRO A 2 -34.50 -16.10 -20.19
C PRO A 2 -33.34 -16.84 -19.51
N ILE A 3 -32.14 -16.31 -19.72
CA ILE A 3 -30.88 -16.77 -19.13
C ILE A 3 -30.91 -16.43 -17.64
N PHE A 4 -30.59 -17.43 -16.82
CA PHE A 4 -30.57 -17.36 -15.36
C PHE A 4 -29.76 -16.16 -14.86
N GLY A 5 -30.39 -15.36 -13.99
CA GLY A 5 -29.80 -14.22 -13.33
C GLY A 5 -28.59 -14.62 -12.51
N GLN A 6 -27.45 -14.00 -12.78
CA GLN A 6 -26.44 -13.82 -11.75
C GLN A 6 -27.09 -13.07 -10.60
N ALA A 7 -27.13 -13.69 -9.42
CA ALA A 7 -27.49 -12.99 -8.20
C ALA A 7 -26.60 -11.74 -8.12
N ALA A 8 -27.23 -10.57 -7.91
CA ALA A 8 -26.49 -9.35 -7.65
C ALA A 8 -25.48 -9.64 -6.52
N PRO A 9 -24.21 -9.23 -6.66
CA PRO A 9 -23.24 -9.41 -5.60
C PRO A 9 -23.83 -8.82 -4.33
N ALA A 10 -23.75 -9.58 -3.23
CA ALA A 10 -24.28 -9.11 -1.94
C ALA A 10 -23.77 -7.68 -1.68
N PRO A 11 -24.64 -6.77 -1.20
CA PRO A 11 -24.23 -5.42 -0.86
C PRO A 11 -23.06 -5.53 0.11
N ASP A 12 -22.03 -4.70 -0.10
CA ASP A 12 -20.90 -4.69 0.80
C ASP A 12 -21.43 -4.41 2.22
N PRO A 13 -21.04 -5.23 3.22
CA PRO A 13 -21.46 -4.96 4.59
C PRO A 13 -21.04 -3.53 4.92
N PRO A 14 -21.92 -2.71 5.54
CA PRO A 14 -21.52 -1.40 6.02
C PRO A 14 -20.27 -1.61 6.89
N LEU A 15 -19.24 -0.77 6.71
CA LEU A 15 -17.99 -0.85 7.46
C LEU A 15 -18.33 -1.04 8.94
N ALA A 16 -18.20 -2.29 9.40
CA ALA A 16 -18.66 -2.64 10.72
C ALA A 16 -17.80 -1.86 11.72
N ASN A 17 -18.41 -1.40 12.81
CA ASN A 17 -17.67 -0.80 13.91
C ASN A 17 -16.68 -1.80 14.55
N GLU A 18 -16.73 -3.08 14.16
CA GLU A 18 -15.94 -4.18 14.72
C GLU A 18 -15.04 -4.81 13.62
N PRO A 19 -13.70 -4.75 13.77
CA PRO A 19 -12.76 -5.29 12.78
C PRO A 19 -12.81 -6.81 12.68
N ALA A 20 -13.13 -7.53 13.77
CA ALA A 20 -13.28 -8.98 13.75
C ALA A 20 -14.33 -9.45 12.73
N ARG A 21 -15.50 -8.79 12.68
CA ARG A 21 -16.56 -9.11 11.72
C ARG A 21 -16.16 -8.82 10.28
N LEU A 22 -15.39 -7.75 10.05
CA LEU A 22 -14.84 -7.46 8.72
C LEU A 22 -13.89 -8.57 8.27
N VAL A 23 -12.98 -9.00 9.14
CA VAL A 23 -12.04 -10.10 8.86
C VAL A 23 -12.79 -11.40 8.56
N GLU A 24 -13.81 -11.74 9.34
CA GLU A 24 -14.66 -12.91 9.08
C GLU A 24 -15.36 -12.84 7.72
N ALA A 25 -15.94 -11.69 7.37
CA ALA A 25 -16.58 -11.48 6.06
C ALA A 25 -15.59 -11.60 4.88
N LEU A 26 -14.30 -11.33 5.12
CA LEU A 26 -13.20 -11.50 4.16
C LEU A 26 -12.58 -12.91 4.18
N GLY A 27 -13.23 -13.87 4.85
CA GLY A 27 -12.83 -15.28 4.90
C GLY A 27 -11.88 -15.63 6.06
N GLY A 28 -11.79 -14.79 7.09
CA GLY A 28 -11.02 -15.05 8.30
C GLY A 28 -9.56 -14.56 8.25
N PRO A 29 -8.75 -14.82 9.29
CA PRO A 29 -7.38 -14.32 9.41
C PRO A 29 -6.47 -14.84 8.29
N LEU A 30 -5.51 -14.03 7.83
CA LEU A 30 -4.65 -14.36 6.68
C LEU A 30 -3.52 -15.35 7.00
N GLY A 31 -3.12 -15.46 8.26
CA GLY A 31 -1.91 -16.21 8.66
C GLY A 31 -0.64 -15.38 8.51
N ASP A 32 0.50 -16.06 8.37
CA ASP A 32 1.82 -15.42 8.25
C ASP A 32 2.12 -15.02 6.80
N VAL A 33 1.63 -13.85 6.39
CA VAL A 33 1.82 -13.30 5.03
C VAL A 33 3.32 -13.11 4.68
N ALA A 34 4.17 -12.89 5.68
CA ALA A 34 5.59 -12.66 5.46
C ALA A 34 6.32 -13.95 5.04
N HIS A 35 5.90 -15.10 5.56
CA HIS A 35 6.65 -16.35 5.43
C HIS A 35 5.88 -17.54 4.83
N ASP A 36 4.55 -17.48 4.70
CA ASP A 36 3.72 -18.53 4.11
C ASP A 36 3.19 -18.11 2.72
N GLU A 37 3.56 -18.88 1.69
CA GLU A 37 3.13 -18.67 0.31
C GLU A 37 1.62 -18.77 0.12
N LYS A 38 0.94 -19.65 0.88
CA LYS A 38 -0.53 -19.77 0.81
C LYS A 38 -1.20 -18.55 1.42
N ALA A 39 -0.69 -18.07 2.56
CA ALA A 39 -1.15 -16.84 3.19
C ALA A 39 -0.95 -15.64 2.26
N LEU A 40 0.24 -15.52 1.65
CA LEU A 40 0.56 -14.47 0.69
C LEU A 40 -0.34 -14.52 -0.56
N ALA A 41 -0.55 -15.70 -1.14
CA ALA A 41 -1.40 -15.85 -2.33
C ALA A 41 -2.85 -15.44 -2.03
N ARG A 42 -3.37 -15.84 -0.86
CA ARG A 42 -4.71 -15.43 -0.42
C ARG A 42 -4.80 -13.93 -0.18
N ALA A 43 -3.82 -13.35 0.51
CA ALA A 43 -3.77 -11.91 0.76
C ALA A 43 -3.70 -11.11 -0.56
N THR A 44 -2.90 -11.59 -1.52
CA THR A 44 -2.79 -10.99 -2.86
C THR A 44 -4.12 -11.05 -3.61
N ALA A 45 -4.83 -12.18 -3.55
CA ALA A 45 -6.15 -12.32 -4.18
C ALA A 45 -7.18 -11.34 -3.60
N LEU A 46 -7.14 -11.10 -2.29
CA LEU A 46 -7.98 -10.09 -1.63
C LEU A 46 -7.60 -8.67 -2.06
N ALA A 47 -6.30 -8.34 -2.05
CA ALA A 47 -5.82 -7.00 -2.38
C ALA A 47 -6.07 -6.61 -3.85
N THR A 48 -6.03 -7.59 -4.76
CA THR A 48 -6.09 -7.34 -6.21
C THR A 48 -7.42 -7.71 -6.87
N GLY A 49 -8.36 -8.30 -6.11
CA GLY A 49 -9.65 -8.74 -6.58
C GLY A 49 -10.60 -7.60 -7.00
N SER A 50 -11.81 -7.97 -7.46
CA SER A 50 -12.83 -7.01 -7.90
C SER A 50 -13.38 -6.14 -6.77
N LYS A 51 -13.30 -6.64 -5.53
CA LYS A 51 -13.60 -5.92 -4.30
C LYS A 51 -12.30 -5.88 -3.48
N PRO A 52 -11.39 -4.94 -3.77
CA PRO A 52 -10.07 -4.92 -3.17
C PRO A 52 -10.18 -4.73 -1.66
N ALA A 53 -9.49 -5.60 -0.94
CA ALA A 53 -9.42 -5.54 0.52
C ALA A 53 -8.07 -6.04 1.03
N PHE A 54 -7.60 -5.45 2.12
CA PHE A 54 -6.44 -5.94 2.86
C PHE A 54 -6.51 -5.46 4.31
N PHE A 55 -5.87 -6.20 5.21
CA PHE A 55 -5.83 -5.86 6.62
C PHE A 55 -4.58 -6.44 7.26
N SER A 56 -4.01 -5.71 8.20
CA SER A 56 -2.87 -6.16 8.99
C SER A 56 -2.73 -5.28 10.24
N HIS A 57 -1.81 -5.68 11.12
CA HIS A 57 -1.27 -4.72 12.07
C HIS A 57 -0.39 -3.73 11.31
N VAL A 58 -0.48 -2.46 11.69
CA VAL A 58 0.38 -1.39 11.21
C VAL A 58 0.83 -0.55 12.39
N LEU A 59 1.95 0.15 12.22
CA LEU A 59 2.31 1.23 13.11
C LEU A 59 1.75 2.53 12.55
N LEU A 60 0.94 3.22 13.35
CA LEU A 60 0.36 4.52 13.03
C LEU A 60 1.14 5.61 13.77
N ARG A 61 1.56 6.66 13.05
CA ARG A 61 2.15 7.84 13.66
C ARG A 61 1.04 8.74 14.21
N GLN A 62 1.09 9.09 15.49
CA GLN A 62 0.08 9.90 16.16
C GLN A 62 0.70 11.14 16.81
N PRO A 63 -0.03 12.27 16.82
CA PRO A 63 0.39 13.46 17.55
C PRO A 63 0.17 13.23 19.05
N GLY A 64 1.18 13.58 19.85
CA GLY A 64 1.08 13.73 21.30
C GLY A 64 1.26 15.19 21.71
N CYS A 65 1.08 15.49 23.00
CA CYS A 65 1.14 16.87 23.51
C CYS A 65 2.51 17.55 23.29
N PHE A 66 3.60 16.79 23.21
CA PHE A 66 4.96 17.34 23.11
C PHE A 66 5.84 16.65 22.05
N SER A 67 5.35 15.60 21.41
CA SER A 67 6.09 14.85 20.39
C SER A 67 5.15 13.94 19.60
N TRP A 68 5.65 13.39 18.50
CA TRP A 68 5.00 12.31 17.78
C TRP A 68 5.38 10.96 18.38
N TYR A 69 4.46 10.01 18.38
CA TYR A 69 4.71 8.64 18.80
C TYR A 69 4.08 7.65 17.83
N TRP A 70 4.51 6.39 17.95
CA TRP A 70 4.02 5.30 17.12
C TRP A 70 3.15 4.37 17.97
N THR A 71 1.96 4.06 17.47
CA THR A 71 1.09 3.05 18.08
C THR A 71 0.88 1.89 17.13
N ARG A 72 0.86 0.69 17.69
CA ARG A 72 0.38 -0.48 16.97
C ARG A 72 -1.14 -0.37 16.87
N ALA A 73 -1.65 -0.43 15.65
CA ALA A 73 -3.06 -0.37 15.35
C ALA A 73 -3.44 -1.51 14.41
N TRP A 74 -4.73 -1.80 14.32
CA TRP A 74 -5.29 -2.70 13.33
C TRP A 74 -5.96 -1.89 12.22
N ALA A 75 -5.45 -2.01 11.00
CA ALA A 75 -5.99 -1.25 9.87
C ALA A 75 -6.63 -2.19 8.85
N VAL A 76 -7.71 -1.73 8.23
CA VAL A 76 -8.44 -2.42 7.18
C VAL A 76 -8.67 -1.45 6.02
N VAL A 77 -8.37 -1.88 4.79
CA VAL A 77 -8.91 -1.28 3.57
C VAL A 77 -9.96 -2.22 2.99
N GLN A 78 -11.16 -1.70 2.74
CA GLN A 78 -12.25 -2.42 2.10
C GLN A 78 -13.28 -1.40 1.59
N SER A 79 -14.01 -1.74 0.52
CA SER A 79 -15.10 -0.92 0.00
C SER A 79 -14.69 0.54 -0.27
N GLY A 80 -13.47 0.73 -0.79
CA GLY A 80 -12.94 2.05 -1.11
C GLY A 80 -12.63 2.93 0.10
N SER A 81 -12.49 2.37 1.30
CA SER A 81 -12.17 3.14 2.52
C SER A 81 -11.12 2.45 3.37
N VAL A 82 -10.30 3.24 4.06
CA VAL A 82 -9.36 2.80 5.10
C VAL A 82 -9.94 3.13 6.46
N VAL A 83 -10.00 2.14 7.35
CA VAL A 83 -10.44 2.29 8.73
C VAL A 83 -9.35 1.77 9.65
N VAL A 84 -9.08 2.50 10.74
CA VAL A 84 -8.04 2.16 11.70
C VAL A 84 -8.67 1.97 13.07
N TYR A 85 -8.30 0.88 13.73
CA TYR A 85 -8.81 0.46 15.03
C TYR A 85 -7.65 0.33 16.03
N PRO A 86 -7.91 0.45 17.34
CA PRO A 86 -6.89 0.20 18.36
C PRO A 86 -6.29 -1.21 18.25
N ASP A 87 -7.14 -2.21 18.03
CA ASP A 87 -6.77 -3.61 17.88
C ASP A 87 -7.89 -4.40 17.14
N GLN A 88 -7.74 -5.72 17.06
CA GLN A 88 -8.71 -6.63 16.39
C GLN A 88 -10.01 -6.86 17.17
N ALA A 89 -10.02 -6.63 18.47
CA ALA A 89 -11.17 -6.82 19.36
C ALA A 89 -11.96 -5.52 19.59
N ALA A 90 -11.48 -4.41 19.04
CA ALA A 90 -12.11 -3.11 19.17
C ALA A 90 -13.56 -3.10 18.67
N THR A 91 -14.38 -2.25 19.26
CA THR A 91 -15.78 -2.05 18.87
C THR A 91 -16.03 -0.68 18.23
N ALA A 92 -14.96 0.10 18.04
CA ALA A 92 -14.99 1.39 17.37
C ALA A 92 -13.61 1.72 16.75
N PRO A 93 -13.58 2.50 15.66
CA PRO A 93 -12.33 2.94 15.05
C PRO A 93 -11.67 4.07 15.85
N LEU A 94 -10.34 4.20 15.71
CA LEU A 94 -9.55 5.33 16.25
C LEU A 94 -9.86 6.64 15.52
N THR A 95 -10.16 6.54 14.23
CA THR A 95 -10.40 7.69 13.34
C THR A 95 -11.60 7.43 12.46
N SER A 96 -12.22 8.50 11.96
CA SER A 96 -13.21 8.37 10.90
C SER A 96 -12.62 7.62 9.68
N PRO A 97 -13.44 6.81 8.98
CA PRO A 97 -13.02 6.17 7.73
C PRO A 97 -12.48 7.19 6.72
N MET A 98 -11.32 6.91 6.13
CA MET A 98 -10.75 7.69 5.04
C MET A 98 -11.20 7.08 3.72
N LYS A 99 -11.87 7.85 2.87
CA LYS A 99 -12.19 7.40 1.52
C LYS A 99 -10.94 7.38 0.66
N VAL A 100 -10.68 6.24 0.05
CA VAL A 100 -9.44 6.00 -0.70
C VAL A 100 -9.37 6.87 -1.97
N GLU A 101 -10.50 7.10 -2.64
CA GLU A 101 -10.60 7.95 -3.85
C GLU A 101 -10.23 9.42 -3.60
N ASP A 102 -10.37 9.87 -2.35
CA ASP A 102 -10.05 11.22 -1.90
C ASP A 102 -8.60 11.33 -1.39
N CYS A 103 -7.86 10.22 -1.37
CA CYS A 103 -6.50 10.17 -0.86
C CYS A 103 -5.44 10.21 -1.98
N LEU A 104 -4.32 10.85 -1.66
CA LEU A 104 -3.03 10.71 -2.34
C LEU A 104 -2.15 9.77 -1.52
N CYS A 105 -1.63 8.72 -2.15
CA CYS A 105 -0.68 7.79 -1.56
C CYS A 105 0.75 8.19 -1.93
N GLU A 106 1.56 8.40 -0.91
CA GLU A 106 2.99 8.67 -1.03
C GLU A 106 3.77 7.47 -0.49
N VAL A 107 4.73 6.98 -1.29
CA VAL A 107 5.59 5.85 -0.93
C VAL A 107 7.04 6.29 -1.02
N GLY A 108 7.82 6.05 0.03
CA GLY A 108 9.23 6.39 0.07
C GLY A 108 9.74 6.50 1.49
N GLU A 109 11.06 6.36 1.66
CA GLU A 109 11.72 6.64 2.93
C GLU A 109 11.71 8.15 3.18
N ARG A 110 11.19 8.55 4.35
CA ARG A 110 11.16 9.94 4.80
C ARG A 110 11.66 10.00 6.24
N GLU A 111 12.11 11.17 6.67
CA GLU A 111 12.54 11.40 8.07
C GLU A 111 11.44 11.05 9.09
N GLU A 112 10.20 11.12 8.65
CA GLU A 112 9.01 10.85 9.45
C GLU A 112 8.66 9.37 9.58
N CYS A 113 9.28 8.50 8.79
CA CYS A 113 9.03 7.08 8.79
C CYS A 113 9.76 6.40 9.95
N LYS A 114 9.19 5.32 10.47
CA LYS A 114 9.85 4.54 11.50
C LYS A 114 11.00 3.73 10.90
N THR A 115 12.20 3.87 11.46
CA THR A 115 13.38 3.08 11.08
C THR A 115 13.10 1.58 11.16
N ASP A 116 13.57 0.83 10.15
CA ASP A 116 13.39 -0.63 9.99
C ASP A 116 11.96 -1.09 9.66
N PHE A 117 11.05 -0.18 9.30
CA PHE A 117 9.69 -0.50 8.87
C PHE A 117 9.38 0.03 7.48
N TYR A 118 8.32 -0.52 6.87
CA TYR A 118 7.95 -0.25 5.51
C TYR A 118 6.83 0.80 5.45
N CYS A 119 7.21 2.04 5.14
CA CYS A 119 6.39 3.23 5.33
C CYS A 119 5.50 3.55 4.12
N PHE A 120 4.29 4.03 4.36
CA PHE A 120 3.44 4.67 3.35
C PHE A 120 2.58 5.74 4.01
N ARG A 121 2.24 6.80 3.26
CA ARG A 121 1.44 7.91 3.76
C ARG A 121 0.21 8.10 2.90
N LEU A 122 -0.93 8.36 3.55
CA LEU A 122 -2.15 8.77 2.90
C LEU A 122 -2.40 10.24 3.23
N VAL A 123 -2.45 11.08 2.21
CA VAL A 123 -2.77 12.50 2.31
C VAL A 123 -4.20 12.71 1.85
N HIS A 124 -4.97 13.43 2.65
CA HIS A 124 -6.37 13.80 2.41
C HIS A 124 -6.53 15.30 2.64
N ALA A 125 -7.63 15.90 2.18
CA ALA A 125 -7.91 17.33 2.37
C ALA A 125 -7.91 17.77 3.85
N GLN A 126 -8.15 16.83 4.78
CA GLN A 126 -8.26 17.07 6.21
C GLN A 126 -6.95 16.79 6.99
N GLY A 127 -5.90 16.31 6.31
CA GLY A 127 -4.63 15.97 6.95
C GLY A 127 -3.97 14.75 6.32
N SER A 128 -2.99 14.17 7.01
CA SER A 128 -2.30 12.97 6.54
C SER A 128 -2.10 11.94 7.63
N ALA A 129 -2.17 10.68 7.25
CA ALA A 129 -1.86 9.54 8.12
C ALA A 129 -0.61 8.81 7.60
N ILE A 130 0.34 8.56 8.49
CA ILE A 130 1.59 7.85 8.18
C ILE A 130 1.52 6.46 8.82
N PHE A 131 1.68 5.46 7.97
CA PHE A 131 1.62 4.05 8.33
C PHE A 131 2.97 3.39 8.09
N CYS A 132 3.25 2.35 8.88
CA CYS A 132 4.42 1.50 8.73
C CYS A 132 4.00 0.03 8.86
N ALA A 133 4.20 -0.74 7.79
CA ALA A 133 4.00 -2.19 7.78
C ALA A 133 5.22 -2.91 8.36
N TYR A 134 5.00 -4.13 8.88
CA TYR A 134 6.05 -4.93 9.52
C TYR A 134 6.90 -5.70 8.50
N SER A 135 6.43 -5.84 7.26
CA SER A 135 7.17 -6.47 6.17
C SER A 135 6.93 -5.76 4.83
N SER A 136 7.88 -5.92 3.90
CA SER A 136 7.76 -5.40 2.54
C SER A 136 6.57 -6.02 1.81
N LYS A 137 6.29 -7.31 2.05
CA LYS A 137 5.14 -8.02 1.47
C LYS A 137 3.82 -7.38 1.90
N GLU A 138 3.64 -7.10 3.19
CA GLU A 138 2.44 -6.42 3.68
C GLU A 138 2.32 -5.00 3.14
N GLN A 139 3.43 -4.25 3.05
CA GLN A 139 3.41 -2.92 2.43
C GLN A 139 2.93 -2.99 0.98
N ILE A 140 3.46 -3.92 0.18
CA ILE A 140 3.05 -4.10 -1.22
C ILE A 140 1.56 -4.43 -1.30
N LEU A 141 1.04 -5.29 -0.42
CA LEU A 141 -0.38 -5.64 -0.38
C LEU A 141 -1.27 -4.44 -0.01
N TRP A 142 -0.83 -3.60 0.93
CA TRP A 142 -1.50 -2.33 1.22
C TRP A 142 -1.57 -1.45 -0.03
N LEU A 143 -0.44 -1.26 -0.71
CA LEU A 143 -0.39 -0.43 -1.92
C LEU A 143 -1.28 -1.00 -3.04
N GLN A 144 -1.26 -2.30 -3.26
CA GLN A 144 -2.13 -2.95 -4.27
C GLN A 144 -3.62 -2.74 -3.96
N ALA A 145 -4.02 -2.94 -2.70
CA ALA A 145 -5.41 -2.76 -2.29
C ALA A 145 -5.85 -1.29 -2.39
N LEU A 146 -4.99 -0.34 -2.00
CA LEU A 146 -5.24 1.09 -2.13
C LEU A 146 -5.34 1.52 -3.60
N GLN A 147 -4.42 1.07 -4.45
CA GLN A 147 -4.44 1.35 -5.89
C GLN A 147 -5.72 0.83 -6.55
N LYS A 148 -6.09 -0.41 -6.26
CA LYS A 148 -7.34 -1.00 -6.78
C LYS A 148 -8.59 -0.31 -6.23
N SER A 149 -8.50 0.27 -5.04
CA SER A 149 -9.54 1.07 -4.42
C SER A 149 -9.61 2.52 -4.95
N GLY A 150 -8.72 2.90 -5.88
CA GLY A 150 -8.76 4.20 -6.56
C GLY A 150 -7.92 5.31 -5.92
N VAL A 151 -6.93 4.98 -5.09
CA VAL A 151 -6.03 6.00 -4.53
C VAL A 151 -5.24 6.67 -5.66
N ARG A 152 -5.02 7.97 -5.55
CA ARG A 152 -4.09 8.67 -6.43
C ARG A 152 -2.67 8.39 -5.95
N TYR A 153 -1.75 8.12 -6.86
CA TYR A 153 -0.32 8.05 -6.51
C TYR A 153 0.37 9.33 -6.92
N GLU A 154 1.20 9.86 -6.03
CA GLU A 154 2.17 10.86 -6.45
C GLU A 154 3.30 10.11 -7.16
N GLU A 155 3.31 10.18 -8.48
CA GLU A 155 4.51 9.85 -9.23
C GLU A 155 5.50 10.99 -8.93
N PRO A 156 6.65 10.72 -8.28
CA PRO A 156 7.59 11.79 -7.98
C PRO A 156 7.90 12.53 -9.28
N SER A 157 7.76 13.86 -9.27
CA SER A 157 8.10 14.68 -10.44
C SER A 157 9.58 14.46 -10.73
N LEU A 158 9.85 13.58 -11.70
CA LEU A 158 11.15 13.39 -12.26
C LEU A 158 11.42 14.64 -13.10
N ASP A 159 12.00 15.68 -12.50
CA ASP A 159 12.55 16.81 -13.25
C ASP A 159 13.83 16.36 -13.93
N ILE A 160 13.67 15.55 -14.98
CA ILE A 160 14.77 15.03 -15.80
C ILE A 160 15.12 16.03 -16.90
N GLY A 161 15.01 17.36 -16.69
CA GLY A 161 15.57 18.37 -17.61
C GLY A 161 15.33 18.14 -19.11
N GLY A 162 14.11 17.76 -19.52
CA GLY A 162 13.77 17.50 -20.93
C GLY A 162 14.18 16.12 -21.49
N VAL A 163 14.68 15.22 -20.63
CA VAL A 163 15.01 13.84 -21.01
C VAL A 163 13.73 13.01 -21.05
N THR A 164 13.48 12.40 -22.20
CA THR A 164 12.27 11.62 -22.48
C THR A 164 12.51 10.11 -22.47
N SER A 165 13.76 9.68 -22.32
CA SER A 165 14.13 8.27 -22.41
C SER A 165 15.43 7.97 -21.67
N ILE A 166 15.49 6.83 -20.98
CA ILE A 166 16.72 6.31 -20.35
C ILE A 166 17.87 6.18 -21.36
N PHE A 167 17.55 5.96 -22.63
CA PHE A 167 18.51 5.83 -23.73
C PHE A 167 19.20 7.15 -24.12
N GLN A 168 18.84 8.27 -23.48
CA GLN A 168 19.53 9.56 -23.64
C GLN A 168 20.62 9.77 -22.57
N HIS A 169 20.84 8.79 -21.69
CA HIS A 169 21.84 8.85 -20.63
C HIS A 169 23.08 8.00 -20.93
N GLN A 170 24.15 8.28 -20.17
CA GLN A 170 25.36 7.45 -20.13
C GLN A 170 25.43 6.77 -18.76
N ALA A 171 25.90 5.51 -18.76
CA ALA A 171 26.20 4.76 -17.55
C ALA A 171 27.70 4.48 -17.46
N LYS A 172 28.24 4.57 -16.25
CA LYS A 172 29.62 4.15 -15.97
C LYS A 172 29.63 2.65 -15.64
N LEU A 173 30.36 1.87 -16.41
CA LEU A 173 30.57 0.45 -16.15
C LEU A 173 31.48 0.25 -14.94
N LEU A 174 31.48 -0.98 -14.40
CA LEU A 174 32.42 -1.37 -13.34
C LEU A 174 33.88 -1.27 -13.77
N SER A 175 34.15 -1.38 -15.08
CA SER A 175 35.47 -1.14 -15.67
C SER A 175 35.90 0.34 -15.65
N GLY A 176 35.00 1.25 -15.28
CA GLY A 176 35.22 2.70 -15.29
C GLY A 176 34.89 3.37 -16.63
N GLU A 177 34.60 2.60 -17.67
CA GLU A 177 34.20 3.10 -18.99
C GLU A 177 32.81 3.74 -18.95
N LEU A 178 32.65 4.90 -19.61
CA LEU A 178 31.34 5.51 -19.84
C LEU A 178 30.74 4.94 -21.12
N VAL A 179 29.52 4.43 -21.01
CA VAL A 179 28.79 3.85 -22.13
C VAL A 179 27.47 4.56 -22.31
N ASP A 180 27.22 5.00 -23.53
CA ASP A 180 25.94 5.56 -23.94
C ASP A 180 24.86 4.47 -23.94
N LEU A 181 23.75 4.71 -23.25
CA LEU A 181 22.67 3.74 -23.13
C LEU A 181 21.86 3.60 -24.42
N SER A 182 21.95 4.56 -25.35
CA SER A 182 21.30 4.48 -26.67
C SER A 182 21.61 3.20 -27.45
N ARG A 183 22.79 2.60 -27.24
CA ARG A 183 23.16 1.31 -27.84
C ARG A 183 22.26 0.14 -27.44
N TYR A 184 21.50 0.28 -26.35
CA TYR A 184 20.57 -0.72 -25.84
C TYR A 184 19.11 -0.37 -26.14
N ALA A 185 18.86 0.63 -27.00
CA ALA A 185 17.51 0.99 -27.42
C ALA A 185 16.80 -0.23 -28.03
N GLY A 186 15.59 -0.53 -27.54
CA GLY A 186 14.82 -1.71 -27.92
C GLY A 186 15.06 -2.96 -27.06
N CYS A 187 16.01 -2.91 -26.13
CA CYS A 187 16.20 -3.95 -25.11
C CYS A 187 15.40 -3.63 -23.83
N VAL A 188 15.02 -4.67 -23.08
CA VAL A 188 14.49 -4.50 -21.72
C VAL A 188 15.63 -4.17 -20.77
N CYS A 189 15.58 -3.01 -20.12
CA CYS A 189 16.57 -2.58 -19.13
C CYS A 189 16.08 -2.90 -17.72
N LEU A 190 16.85 -3.69 -16.97
CA LEU A 190 16.67 -3.86 -15.54
C LEU A 190 17.63 -2.94 -14.80
N VAL A 191 17.11 -1.92 -14.11
CA VAL A 191 17.92 -1.07 -13.23
C VAL A 191 17.89 -1.68 -11.83
N VAL A 192 19.04 -2.19 -11.39
CA VAL A 192 19.21 -2.69 -10.03
C VAL A 192 19.92 -1.61 -9.23
N ASN A 193 19.22 -0.99 -8.28
CA ASN A 193 19.86 -0.08 -7.34
C ASN A 193 20.69 -0.90 -6.35
N VAL A 194 21.99 -1.02 -6.62
CA VAL A 194 22.94 -1.65 -5.71
C VAL A 194 23.37 -0.60 -4.68
N ALA A 195 22.43 -0.16 -3.83
CA ALA A 195 22.76 0.54 -2.61
C ALA A 195 23.36 -0.48 -1.62
N SER A 196 24.58 -0.95 -1.89
CA SER A 196 25.35 -1.72 -0.91
C SER A 196 26.06 -0.74 0.03
N LYS A 197 25.86 -0.93 1.33
CA LYS A 197 26.66 -0.32 2.41
C LYS A 197 28.15 -0.53 2.20
#